data_AF-A0A143Z9F9-F1
#
_entry.id   AF-A0A143Z9F9-F1
#
_cell.length_a   1.000
_cell.length_b   1.000
_cell.length_c   1.000
_cell.angle_alpha   90.00
_cell.angle_beta   90.00
_cell.angle_gamma   90.00
#
_symmetry.space_group_name_H-M   'P 1'
#
loop_
_entity.id
_entity.type
_entity.pdbx_description
1 polymer ?
#
loop_
_entity_poly.entity_id
_entity_poly.type
_entity_poly.pdbx_seq_one_letter_code
_entity_poly.pdbx_strand_id
1 'polypeptide(L)'
;MIDDYRDNTFKVVEETFVNNKGEQLTVEKHYRKQARGNFYKTHKIEIMDLCKVIGGSKGKVMAYLVEHLNFTDNTVKVTHNKIVKDTGVSYAAVSNVLAELEHAGLLKMKTGYLMISPGLMMRGDLRKEHMLEKAYRDFYEDEPTKYPKSIILPSIIDTNSEILILSSFPIEGDGPHLQYYADSADKFWELIFSCLGEEDPTDYAEKTALLLKNNIALWTVMHIMQPVRAGTLQRQFKPNDFQKLLKNYPNIKTIVFNGDKAFQLFKKSVPLKDFPDIKPFKLPTTSPSRGRYVKTYEEKLNEWKCLIKE
;
A
#
# COMPACT_ATOMS: atom_id res chain seq x y z
N MET A 1 -11.76 -31.44 -4.44
CA MET A 1 -11.74 -30.52 -5.60
C MET A 1 -13.20 -30.17 -5.87
N ILE A 2 -13.55 -28.89 -5.92
CA ILE A 2 -14.94 -28.46 -6.11
C ILE A 2 -15.06 -28.02 -7.57
N ASP A 3 -15.90 -28.73 -8.32
CA ASP A 3 -16.37 -28.39 -9.67
C ASP A 3 -17.11 -27.02 -9.65
N ASP A 4 -17.16 -26.32 -10.80
CA ASP A 4 -17.81 -25.01 -11.06
C ASP A 4 -16.91 -23.79 -11.36
N TYR A 5 -15.64 -24.00 -11.75
CA TYR A 5 -14.86 -22.93 -12.37
C TYR A 5 -14.97 -23.03 -13.89
N ARG A 6 -15.47 -21.97 -14.55
CA ARG A 6 -15.34 -21.80 -16.01
C ARG A 6 -14.03 -21.06 -16.32
N ASP A 7 -13.36 -21.46 -17.38
CA ASP A 7 -12.07 -20.88 -17.81
C ASP A 7 -12.31 -19.40 -18.19
N ASN A 8 -11.72 -18.35 -17.60
CA ASN A 8 -10.39 -18.14 -17.05
C ASN A 8 -10.46 -17.53 -15.62
N THR A 9 -10.29 -18.38 -14.59
CA THR A 9 -9.98 -18.02 -13.19
C THR A 9 -11.06 -17.33 -12.34
N PHE A 10 -12.36 -17.51 -12.58
CA PHE A 10 -13.38 -17.01 -11.63
C PHE A 10 -14.47 -18.05 -11.30
N LYS A 11 -14.89 -18.12 -10.03
CA LYS A 11 -16.15 -18.77 -9.63
C LYS A 11 -17.24 -17.72 -9.67
N VAL A 12 -18.31 -18.00 -10.38
CA VAL A 12 -19.50 -17.15 -10.45
C VAL A 12 -20.55 -17.73 -9.51
N VAL A 13 -21.09 -16.91 -8.60
CA VAL A 13 -22.19 -17.29 -7.72
C VAL A 13 -23.28 -16.24 -7.84
N GLU A 14 -24.47 -16.68 -8.22
CA GLU A 14 -25.67 -15.85 -8.17
C GLU A 14 -26.27 -15.92 -6.77
N GLU A 15 -26.39 -14.77 -6.10
CA GLU A 15 -27.08 -14.67 -4.82
C GLU A 15 -28.21 -13.64 -4.93
N THR A 16 -29.40 -14.05 -4.51
CA THR A 16 -30.58 -13.18 -4.45
C THR A 16 -30.70 -12.55 -3.07
N PHE A 17 -30.79 -11.21 -3.03
CA PHE A 17 -30.97 -10.43 -1.82
C PHE A 17 -32.29 -9.67 -1.89
N VAL A 18 -32.94 -9.49 -0.75
CA VAL A 18 -34.09 -8.58 -0.64
C VAL A 18 -33.57 -7.24 -0.10
N ASN A 19 -33.74 -6.16 -0.87
CA ASN A 19 -33.33 -4.83 -0.42
C ASN A 19 -34.27 -4.28 0.65
N ASN A 20 -33.90 -3.14 1.26
CA ASN A 20 -34.68 -2.52 2.34
C ASN A 20 -36.08 -2.02 1.91
N LYS A 21 -36.39 -2.09 0.61
CA LYS A 21 -37.70 -1.77 0.02
C LYS A 21 -38.51 -3.02 -0.35
N GLY A 22 -37.99 -4.22 -0.08
CA GLY A 22 -38.66 -5.50 -0.37
C GLY A 22 -38.40 -6.04 -1.78
N GLU A 23 -37.54 -5.41 -2.58
CA GLU A 23 -37.27 -5.85 -3.95
C GLU A 23 -36.17 -6.92 -3.97
N GLN A 24 -36.39 -7.99 -4.73
CA GLN A 24 -35.42 -9.07 -4.92
C GLN A 24 -34.41 -8.70 -6.00
N LEU A 25 -33.13 -8.65 -5.63
CA LEU A 25 -32.00 -8.37 -6.50
C LEU A 25 -31.11 -9.61 -6.56
N THR A 26 -31.03 -10.24 -7.72
CA THR A 26 -30.06 -11.30 -7.99
C THR A 26 -28.78 -10.66 -8.50
N VAL A 27 -27.67 -10.86 -7.79
CA VAL A 27 -26.36 -10.33 -8.17
C VAL A 27 -25.38 -11.45 -8.46
N GLU A 28 -24.65 -11.28 -9.55
CA GLU A 28 -23.59 -12.18 -9.99
C GLU A 28 -22.27 -11.80 -9.28
N LYS A 29 -21.74 -12.68 -8.43
CA LYS A 29 -20.46 -12.48 -7.74
C LYS A 29 -19.35 -13.28 -8.41
N HIS A 30 -18.30 -12.59 -8.84
CA HIS A 30 -17.11 -13.18 -9.46
C HIS A 30 -15.97 -13.31 -8.45
N TYR A 31 -15.57 -14.53 -8.12
CA TYR A 31 -14.46 -14.83 -7.21
C TYR A 31 -13.24 -15.30 -7.98
N ARG A 32 -12.14 -14.54 -7.99
CA ARG A 32 -10.91 -14.95 -8.68
C ARG A 32 -10.27 -16.17 -8.02
N LYS A 33 -9.95 -17.20 -8.80
CA LYS A 33 -9.22 -18.39 -8.38
C LYS A 33 -7.83 -17.98 -7.87
N GLN A 34 -7.63 -18.00 -6.57
CA GLN A 34 -6.31 -17.93 -5.98
C GLN A 34 -5.68 -19.32 -6.08
N ALA A 35 -4.43 -19.42 -6.56
CA ALA A 35 -3.74 -20.71 -6.70
C ALA A 35 -3.47 -21.39 -5.34
N ARG A 36 -3.35 -20.59 -4.26
CA ARG A 36 -3.21 -21.02 -2.87
C ARG A 36 -4.00 -20.06 -1.97
N GLY A 37 -4.58 -20.57 -0.88
CA GLY A 37 -5.24 -19.70 0.12
C GLY A 37 -4.23 -18.75 0.77
N ASN A 38 -4.70 -17.63 1.31
CA ASN A 38 -3.91 -16.57 1.97
C ASN A 38 -3.10 -17.00 3.22
N PHE A 39 -2.81 -18.29 3.40
CA PHE A 39 -2.34 -18.86 4.66
C PHE A 39 -1.30 -19.95 4.44
N TYR A 40 -0.08 -19.66 4.91
CA TYR A 40 0.56 -20.60 5.82
C TYR A 40 0.02 -20.25 7.21
N LYS A 41 -0.59 -21.19 7.92
CA LYS A 41 -1.01 -20.96 9.30
C LYS A 41 0.27 -20.75 10.11
N THR A 42 0.64 -19.49 10.37
CA THR A 42 1.87 -19.18 11.11
C THR A 42 1.62 -19.49 12.58
N HIS A 43 2.05 -20.68 12.99
CA HIS A 43 1.90 -21.21 14.33
C HIS A 43 2.95 -20.63 15.28
N LYS A 44 2.99 -19.29 15.43
CA LYS A 44 4.03 -18.62 16.24
C LYS A 44 4.11 -19.18 17.64
N ILE A 45 2.95 -19.38 18.27
CA ILE A 45 2.85 -19.85 19.64
C ILE A 45 3.33 -21.30 19.70
N GLU A 46 2.84 -22.15 18.79
CA GLU A 46 3.17 -23.57 18.81
C GLU A 46 4.63 -23.84 18.41
N ILE A 47 5.22 -23.04 17.51
CA ILE A 47 6.64 -23.10 17.16
C ILE A 47 7.49 -22.61 18.34
N MET A 48 7.07 -21.54 19.02
CA MET A 48 7.77 -21.07 20.21
C MET A 48 7.71 -22.10 21.33
N ASP A 49 6.56 -22.74 21.54
CA ASP A 49 6.39 -23.79 22.54
C ASP A 49 7.20 -25.03 22.18
N LEU A 50 7.26 -25.42 20.90
CA LEU A 50 8.15 -26.46 20.41
C LEU A 50 9.62 -26.13 20.71
N CYS A 51 10.06 -24.89 20.46
CA CYS A 51 11.41 -24.45 20.78
C CYS A 51 11.69 -24.49 22.28
N LYS A 52 10.72 -24.14 23.13
CA LYS A 52 10.84 -24.26 24.59
C LYS A 52 10.94 -25.72 25.04
N VAL A 53 10.20 -26.63 24.40
CA VAL A 53 10.26 -28.08 24.67
C VAL A 53 11.59 -28.69 24.24
N ILE A 54 12.12 -28.31 23.07
CA ILE A 54 13.47 -28.69 22.63
C ILE A 54 14.51 -28.23 23.67
N GLY A 55 14.31 -27.03 24.23
CA GLY A 55 15.12 -26.50 25.32
C GLY A 55 16.58 -26.24 24.93
N GLY A 56 17.45 -26.16 25.94
CA GLY A 56 18.88 -25.86 25.75
C GLY A 56 19.14 -24.50 25.09
N SER A 57 20.36 -24.29 24.61
CA SER A 57 20.74 -23.02 23.95
C SER A 57 20.00 -22.82 22.62
N LYS A 58 19.88 -23.86 21.80
CA LYS A 58 19.21 -23.82 20.48
C LYS A 58 17.73 -23.44 20.61
N GLY A 59 17.00 -24.13 21.49
CA GLY A 59 15.58 -23.86 21.73
C GLY A 59 15.32 -22.47 22.30
N LYS A 60 16.12 -22.03 23.28
CA LYS A 60 15.98 -20.68 23.88
C LYS A 60 16.20 -19.57 22.86
N VAL A 61 17.25 -19.65 22.04
CA VAL A 61 17.54 -18.64 21.02
C VAL A 61 16.46 -18.63 19.93
N MET A 62 16.01 -19.80 19.46
CA MET A 62 14.94 -19.88 18.46
C MET A 62 13.62 -19.34 18.97
N ALA A 63 13.22 -19.69 20.20
CA ALA A 63 12.02 -19.16 20.83
C ALA A 63 12.06 -17.62 20.91
N TYR A 64 13.22 -17.06 21.29
CA TYR A 64 13.43 -15.62 21.33
C TYR A 64 13.28 -14.94 19.97
N LEU A 65 13.90 -15.49 18.91
CA LEU A 65 13.79 -14.94 17.55
C LEU A 65 12.34 -14.94 17.06
N VAL A 66 11.61 -16.04 17.31
CA VAL A 66 10.19 -16.16 16.95
C VAL A 66 9.32 -15.17 17.74
N GLU A 67 9.61 -14.98 19.02
CA GLU A 67 8.93 -14.02 19.88
C GLU A 67 9.10 -12.57 19.39
N HIS A 68 10.31 -12.21 18.91
CA HIS A 68 10.66 -10.85 18.48
C HIS A 68 10.53 -10.64 16.96
N LEU A 69 10.04 -11.62 16.21
CA LEU A 69 9.84 -11.54 14.78
C LEU A 69 8.80 -10.49 14.38
N ASN A 70 9.17 -9.59 13.48
CA ASN A 70 8.24 -8.73 12.77
C ASN A 70 7.64 -9.48 11.56
N PHE A 71 6.37 -9.86 11.66
CA PHE A 71 5.65 -10.55 10.57
C PHE A 71 5.43 -9.75 9.31
N THR A 72 5.61 -8.43 9.39
CA THR A 72 5.57 -7.63 8.18
C THR A 72 6.76 -8.03 7.33
N ASP A 73 7.99 -7.80 7.77
CA ASP A 73 9.21 -7.92 6.97
C ASP A 73 10.09 -9.14 7.27
N ASN A 74 9.63 -10.05 8.12
CA ASN A 74 10.37 -11.23 8.59
C ASN A 74 11.68 -10.91 9.31
N THR A 75 11.78 -9.75 9.94
CA THR A 75 13.04 -9.32 10.57
C THR A 75 12.99 -9.32 12.09
N VAL A 76 14.18 -9.45 12.69
CA VAL A 76 14.43 -9.33 14.13
C VAL A 76 15.55 -8.31 14.31
N LYS A 77 15.22 -7.15 14.90
CA LYS A 77 16.19 -6.07 15.17
C LYS A 77 16.79 -6.25 16.56
N VAL A 78 17.91 -6.94 16.65
CA VAL A 78 18.52 -7.29 17.94
C VAL A 78 20.02 -7.51 17.83
N THR A 79 20.76 -7.21 18.90
CA THR A 79 22.18 -7.52 19.02
C THR A 79 22.40 -8.84 19.76
N HIS A 80 23.56 -9.48 19.56
CA HIS A 80 23.92 -10.71 20.27
C HIS A 80 23.87 -10.53 21.79
N ASN A 81 24.38 -9.41 22.30
CA ASN A 81 24.35 -9.07 23.72
C ASN A 81 22.93 -8.96 24.28
N LYS A 82 21.97 -8.46 23.50
CA LYS A 82 20.57 -8.39 23.92
C LYS A 82 19.95 -9.79 24.01
N ILE A 83 20.24 -10.67 23.04
CA ILE A 83 19.80 -12.08 23.09
C ILE A 83 20.37 -12.77 24.32
N VAL A 84 21.67 -12.61 24.60
CA VAL A 84 22.33 -13.17 25.79
C VAL A 84 21.65 -12.71 27.07
N LYS A 85 21.40 -11.40 27.20
CA LYS A 85 20.75 -10.80 28.36
C LYS A 85 19.34 -11.35 28.58
N ASP A 86 18.56 -11.49 27.52
CA ASP A 86 17.16 -11.85 27.62
C ASP A 86 16.94 -13.37 27.75
N THR A 87 17.84 -14.19 27.21
CA THR A 87 17.70 -15.65 27.21
C THR A 87 18.53 -16.36 28.29
N GLY A 88 19.53 -15.66 28.86
CA GLY A 88 20.52 -16.23 29.77
C GLY A 88 21.47 -17.25 29.12
N VAL A 89 21.46 -17.36 27.79
CA VAL A 89 22.36 -18.22 27.02
C VAL A 89 23.71 -17.52 26.87
N SER A 90 24.83 -18.25 26.98
CA SER A 90 26.16 -17.67 26.84
C SER A 90 26.37 -17.07 25.44
N TYR A 91 27.22 -16.04 25.35
CA TYR A 91 27.51 -15.39 24.07
C TYR A 91 28.01 -16.36 23.01
N ALA A 92 28.94 -17.26 23.38
CA ALA A 92 29.47 -18.28 22.48
C ALA A 92 28.36 -19.20 21.94
N ALA A 93 27.43 -19.61 22.80
CA ALA A 93 26.31 -20.44 22.37
C ALA A 93 25.33 -19.67 21.46
N VAL A 94 25.00 -18.41 21.76
CA VAL A 94 24.17 -17.58 20.87
C VAL A 94 24.83 -17.45 19.49
N SER A 95 26.13 -17.13 19.44
CA SER A 95 26.88 -16.98 18.20
C SER A 95 26.86 -18.27 17.37
N ASN A 96 27.09 -19.43 18.02
CA ASN A 96 27.08 -20.72 17.34
C ASN A 96 25.70 -21.05 16.78
N VAL A 97 24.63 -20.84 17.54
CA VAL A 97 23.26 -21.11 17.07
C VAL A 97 22.90 -20.23 15.89
N LEU A 98 23.20 -18.93 15.93
CA LEU A 98 22.90 -18.04 14.81
C LEU A 98 23.69 -18.41 13.54
N ALA A 99 24.96 -18.79 13.68
CA ALA A 99 25.79 -19.27 12.58
C ALA A 99 25.25 -20.57 11.96
N GLU A 100 24.82 -21.53 12.79
CA GLU A 100 24.20 -22.79 12.31
C GLU A 100 22.91 -22.52 11.52
N LEU A 101 22.06 -21.61 12.01
CA LEU A 101 20.81 -21.24 11.35
C LEU A 101 21.06 -20.53 10.02
N GLU A 102 22.08 -19.67 9.95
CA GLU A 102 22.50 -19.01 8.72
C GLU A 102 23.05 -20.01 7.70
N HIS A 103 23.92 -20.92 8.14
CA HIS A 103 24.45 -22.00 7.29
C HIS A 103 23.34 -22.93 6.76
N ALA A 104 22.30 -23.18 7.57
CA ALA A 104 21.12 -23.95 7.15
C ALA A 104 20.18 -23.18 6.22
N GLY A 105 20.45 -21.90 5.92
CA GLY A 105 19.62 -21.04 5.08
C GLY A 105 18.28 -20.65 5.73
N LEU A 106 18.16 -20.82 7.05
CA LEU A 106 16.95 -20.52 7.82
C LEU A 106 16.86 -19.05 8.24
N LEU A 107 17.99 -18.35 8.26
CA LEU A 107 18.07 -16.90 8.44
C LEU A 107 19.25 -16.30 7.68
N LYS A 108 19.28 -14.98 7.59
CA LYS A 108 20.45 -14.18 7.21
C LYS A 108 20.67 -13.09 8.25
N MET A 109 21.92 -12.68 8.48
CA MET A 109 22.22 -11.64 9.47
C MET A 109 23.25 -10.58 9.03
N LYS A 110 23.03 -9.35 9.52
CA LYS A 110 23.95 -8.21 9.55
C LYS A 110 24.03 -7.72 11.00
N THR A 111 24.98 -6.84 11.32
CA THR A 111 25.13 -6.31 12.68
C THR A 111 23.83 -5.67 13.18
N GLY A 112 23.24 -6.25 14.23
CA GLY A 112 22.00 -5.74 14.84
C GLY A 112 20.71 -6.09 14.08
N TYR A 113 20.80 -6.89 13.01
CA TYR A 113 19.69 -7.11 12.10
C TYR A 113 19.68 -8.53 11.54
N LEU A 114 18.60 -9.28 11.77
CA LEU A 114 18.42 -10.64 11.25
C LEU A 114 17.14 -10.71 10.43
N MET A 115 17.13 -11.54 9.39
CA MET A 115 15.94 -11.84 8.60
C MET A 115 15.73 -13.36 8.57
N ILE A 116 14.54 -13.80 8.98
CA ILE A 116 14.14 -15.22 8.91
C ILE A 116 13.69 -15.55 7.49
N SER A 117 14.08 -16.72 6.99
CA SER A 117 13.69 -17.20 5.67
C SER A 117 12.17 -17.17 5.48
N PRO A 118 11.67 -16.56 4.39
CA PRO A 118 10.24 -16.60 4.04
C PRO A 118 9.71 -18.03 3.91
N GLY A 119 10.56 -19.01 3.55
CA GLY A 119 10.16 -20.42 3.51
C GLY A 119 9.83 -21.03 4.87
N LEU A 120 10.32 -20.43 5.97
CA LEU A 120 10.09 -20.93 7.33
C LEU A 120 8.86 -20.27 7.99
N MET A 121 8.73 -18.94 7.88
CA MET A 121 7.58 -18.20 8.37
C MET A 121 7.19 -17.13 7.37
N MET A 122 5.96 -17.17 6.89
CA MET A 122 5.42 -16.16 5.99
C MET A 122 3.95 -15.92 6.29
N ARG A 123 3.53 -14.66 6.20
CA ARG A 123 2.13 -14.24 6.23
C ARG A 123 1.88 -13.19 5.16
N GLY A 124 0.99 -13.45 4.21
CA GLY A 124 0.70 -12.48 3.16
C GLY A 124 0.03 -13.08 1.93
N ASP A 125 -0.25 -12.23 0.95
CA ASP A 125 -0.63 -12.64 -0.40
C ASP A 125 0.62 -12.92 -1.26
N LEU A 126 0.40 -13.38 -2.51
CA LEU A 126 1.47 -13.69 -3.47
C LEU A 126 2.42 -12.51 -3.73
N ARG A 127 1.92 -11.26 -3.64
CA ARG A 127 2.76 -10.06 -3.80
C ARG A 127 3.74 -9.98 -2.63
N LYS A 128 3.24 -10.13 -1.41
CA LYS A 128 4.09 -10.07 -0.22
C LYS A 128 5.09 -11.23 -0.16
N GLU A 129 4.70 -12.42 -0.59
CA GLU A 129 5.61 -13.57 -0.78
C GLU A 129 6.78 -13.19 -1.69
N HIS A 130 6.48 -12.75 -2.91
CA HIS A 130 7.51 -12.33 -3.87
C HIS A 130 8.42 -11.21 -3.33
N MET A 131 7.85 -10.23 -2.63
CA MET A 131 8.62 -9.15 -2.02
C MET A 131 9.56 -9.66 -0.91
N LEU A 132 9.09 -10.56 -0.05
CA LEU A 132 9.88 -11.15 1.02
C LEU A 132 10.99 -12.05 0.48
N GLU A 133 10.70 -12.85 -0.54
CA GLU A 133 11.71 -13.68 -1.23
C GLU A 133 12.80 -12.82 -1.87
N LYS A 134 12.39 -11.75 -2.56
CA LYS A 134 13.33 -10.77 -3.13
C LYS A 134 14.19 -10.14 -2.05
N ALA A 135 13.58 -9.61 -0.99
CA ALA A 135 14.30 -8.99 0.12
C ALA A 135 15.26 -9.97 0.83
N TYR A 136 14.86 -11.24 0.97
CA TYR A 136 15.71 -12.27 1.56
C TYR A 136 16.88 -12.62 0.63
N ARG A 137 16.65 -12.75 -0.68
CA ARG A 137 17.72 -13.01 -1.65
C ARG A 137 18.75 -11.87 -1.65
N ASP A 138 18.26 -10.64 -1.77
CA ASP A 138 19.06 -9.43 -1.92
C ASP A 138 19.60 -8.92 -0.55
N PHE A 139 19.41 -9.67 0.53
CA PHE A 139 19.71 -9.24 1.92
C PHE A 139 21.17 -8.77 2.14
N TYR A 140 22.15 -9.41 1.49
CA TYR A 140 23.57 -9.03 1.62
C TYR A 140 24.00 -7.97 0.62
N GLU A 141 23.18 -7.68 -0.40
CA GLU A 141 23.50 -6.62 -1.33
C GLU A 141 23.54 -5.28 -0.57
N ASP A 142 24.49 -4.42 -0.96
CA ASP A 142 24.51 -3.05 -0.49
C ASP A 142 23.23 -2.36 -0.94
N GLU A 143 22.64 -1.52 -0.08
CA GLU A 143 21.49 -0.72 -0.50
C GLU A 143 21.88 0.03 -1.79
N PRO A 144 21.10 -0.09 -2.87
CA PRO A 144 21.42 0.60 -4.10
C PRO A 144 21.55 2.08 -3.82
N THR A 145 22.77 2.60 -3.96
CA THR A 145 23.13 4.00 -3.74
C THR A 145 22.39 4.95 -4.67
N LYS A 146 21.65 4.40 -5.65
CA LYS A 146 20.88 5.09 -6.67
C LYS A 146 19.37 5.07 -6.47
N TYR A 147 18.82 4.51 -5.38
CA TYR A 147 17.40 4.74 -5.12
C TYR A 147 17.18 6.22 -4.81
N PRO A 148 16.23 6.90 -5.50
CA PRO A 148 15.91 8.27 -5.16
C PRO A 148 15.50 8.29 -3.69
N LYS A 149 16.23 9.09 -2.88
CA LYS A 149 16.00 9.16 -1.43
C LYS A 149 14.52 9.39 -1.13
N SER A 150 13.83 10.16 -1.95
CA SER A 150 12.38 10.38 -1.89
C SER A 150 11.77 10.31 -3.29
N ILE A 151 10.57 9.74 -3.41
CA ILE A 151 9.76 9.81 -4.63
C ILE A 151 8.67 10.84 -4.37
N ILE A 152 8.77 11.98 -5.06
CA ILE A 152 7.78 13.05 -5.09
C ILE A 152 7.20 13.07 -6.50
N LEU A 153 5.89 12.87 -6.59
CA LEU A 153 5.18 13.01 -7.85
C LEU A 153 4.93 14.51 -8.09
N PRO A 154 5.33 15.07 -9.24
CA PRO A 154 5.11 16.49 -9.52
C PRO A 154 3.62 16.78 -9.59
N SER A 155 3.19 17.90 -9.02
CA SER A 155 1.81 18.37 -9.17
C SER A 155 1.54 18.76 -10.61
N ILE A 156 0.38 18.36 -11.15
CA ILE A 156 -0.18 18.93 -12.38
C ILE A 156 -0.96 20.16 -11.95
N ILE A 157 -0.43 21.36 -12.21
CA ILE A 157 -0.98 22.62 -11.69
C ILE A 157 -0.46 23.80 -12.50
N ASP A 158 -1.29 24.83 -12.65
CA ASP A 158 -0.91 26.11 -13.22
C ASP A 158 -1.56 27.28 -12.46
N THR A 159 -1.32 28.51 -12.89
CA THR A 159 -1.86 29.71 -12.23
C THR A 159 -3.37 29.86 -12.36
N ASN A 160 -4.01 29.17 -13.30
CA ASN A 160 -5.46 29.24 -13.53
C ASN A 160 -6.22 28.16 -12.74
N SER A 161 -5.50 27.24 -12.09
CA SER A 161 -6.09 26.16 -11.33
C SER A 161 -6.93 26.67 -10.16
N GLU A 162 -8.18 26.21 -10.09
CA GLU A 162 -9.18 26.58 -9.07
C GLU A 162 -9.58 25.38 -8.18
N ILE A 163 -9.53 24.18 -8.76
CA ILE A 163 -9.87 22.92 -8.09
C ILE A 163 -8.60 22.07 -7.99
N LEU A 164 -8.24 21.64 -6.79
CA LEU A 164 -7.14 20.69 -6.56
C LEU A 164 -7.67 19.33 -6.15
N ILE A 165 -7.50 18.33 -7.02
CA ILE A 165 -7.85 16.93 -6.73
C ILE A 165 -6.65 16.23 -6.07
N LEU A 166 -6.89 15.52 -4.96
CA LEU A 166 -5.88 14.87 -4.16
C LEU A 166 -6.13 13.36 -4.01
N SER A 167 -5.16 12.57 -4.45
CA SER A 167 -5.04 11.14 -4.09
C SER A 167 -4.30 10.97 -2.76
N SER A 168 -4.45 9.80 -2.12
CA SER A 168 -3.84 9.56 -0.80
C SER A 168 -2.31 9.41 -0.84
N PHE A 169 -1.78 8.63 -1.78
CA PHE A 169 -0.36 8.30 -1.91
C PHE A 169 0.08 8.40 -3.38
N PRO A 170 1.37 8.60 -3.65
CA PRO A 170 1.88 8.49 -5.01
C PRO A 170 1.81 7.04 -5.48
N ILE A 171 1.77 6.86 -6.80
CA ILE A 171 1.74 5.54 -7.43
C ILE A 171 3.05 4.80 -7.16
N GLU A 172 2.93 3.48 -7.01
CA GLU A 172 4.06 2.59 -6.78
C GLU A 172 4.77 2.33 -8.11
N GLY A 173 6.04 2.71 -8.22
CA GLY A 173 6.87 2.43 -9.39
C GLY A 173 8.24 3.10 -9.28
N ASP A 174 9.22 2.52 -9.96
CA ASP A 174 10.57 3.06 -10.08
C ASP A 174 10.76 3.52 -11.53
N GLY A 175 10.82 4.84 -11.77
CA GLY A 175 11.16 5.36 -13.10
C GLY A 175 10.71 6.78 -13.42
N PRO A 176 11.21 7.37 -14.53
CA PRO A 176 10.87 8.70 -15.00
C PRO A 176 9.45 8.82 -15.61
N HIS A 177 8.69 7.71 -15.68
CA HIS A 177 7.36 7.64 -16.30
C HIS A 177 6.23 7.46 -15.29
N LEU A 178 6.38 7.97 -14.06
CA LEU A 178 5.29 7.94 -13.08
C LEU A 178 4.15 8.86 -13.52
N GLN A 179 3.05 8.26 -13.96
CA GLN A 179 1.84 8.94 -14.38
C GLN A 179 0.75 8.77 -13.33
N TYR A 180 -0.02 9.82 -13.09
CA TYR A 180 -1.23 9.73 -12.27
C TYR A 180 -2.25 8.76 -12.87
N TYR A 181 -2.81 7.91 -12.02
CA TYR A 181 -3.81 6.88 -12.33
C TYR A 181 -3.45 6.01 -13.54
N ALA A 182 -2.20 5.54 -13.59
CA ALA A 182 -1.70 4.66 -14.66
C ALA A 182 -2.24 3.22 -14.61
N ASP A 183 -2.83 2.79 -13.49
CA ASP A 183 -3.48 1.48 -13.37
C ASP A 183 -4.75 1.47 -14.22
N SER A 184 -4.85 0.57 -15.20
CA SER A 184 -6.01 0.47 -16.10
C SER A 184 -7.31 0.09 -15.39
N ALA A 185 -7.23 -0.43 -14.16
CA ALA A 185 -8.39 -0.67 -13.32
C ALA A 185 -8.87 0.58 -12.56
N ASP A 186 -8.06 1.64 -12.48
CA ASP A 186 -8.47 2.93 -11.92
C ASP A 186 -9.28 3.71 -12.95
N LYS A 187 -10.43 4.22 -12.53
CA LYS A 187 -11.39 4.88 -13.42
C LYS A 187 -11.32 6.39 -13.38
N PHE A 188 -10.25 6.98 -12.83
CA PHE A 188 -10.14 8.43 -12.67
C PHE A 188 -10.31 9.20 -13.97
N TRP A 189 -9.53 8.86 -15.00
CA TRP A 189 -9.52 9.58 -16.28
C TRP A 189 -10.88 9.51 -16.99
N GLU A 190 -11.41 8.30 -17.14
CA GLU A 190 -12.74 8.05 -17.69
C GLU A 190 -13.81 8.88 -16.95
N LEU A 191 -13.73 8.90 -15.61
CA LEU A 191 -14.73 9.54 -14.78
C LEU A 191 -14.64 11.07 -14.84
N ILE A 192 -13.44 11.66 -14.73
CA ILE A 192 -13.31 13.12 -14.70
C ILE A 192 -13.70 13.75 -16.05
N PHE A 193 -13.33 13.13 -17.17
CA PHE A 193 -13.72 13.64 -18.49
C PHE A 193 -15.20 13.40 -18.80
N SER A 194 -15.78 12.28 -18.32
CA SER A 194 -17.24 12.09 -18.33
C SER A 194 -17.97 13.18 -17.55
N CYS A 195 -17.39 13.69 -16.45
CA CYS A 195 -17.98 14.79 -15.70
C CYS A 195 -17.85 16.11 -16.47
N LEU A 196 -16.75 16.34 -17.19
CA LEU A 196 -16.48 17.54 -17.98
C LEU A 196 -17.22 17.57 -19.32
N GLY A 197 -17.81 16.45 -19.74
CA GLY A 197 -18.40 16.32 -21.08
C GLY A 197 -17.34 16.30 -22.19
N GLU A 198 -16.10 15.97 -21.84
CA GLU A 198 -14.97 15.88 -22.77
C GLU A 198 -14.64 14.41 -23.07
N GLU A 199 -14.05 14.13 -24.23
CA GLU A 199 -13.55 12.79 -24.56
C GLU A 199 -12.28 12.48 -23.74
N ASP A 200 -12.14 11.26 -23.22
CA ASP A 200 -10.93 10.84 -22.49
C ASP A 200 -9.75 10.63 -23.46
N PRO A 201 -8.73 11.50 -23.49
CA PRO A 201 -7.62 11.38 -24.44
C PRO A 201 -6.81 10.11 -24.19
N THR A 202 -6.16 9.57 -25.21
CA THR A 202 -5.29 8.39 -25.02
C THR A 202 -3.90 8.77 -24.51
N ASP A 203 -3.39 9.94 -24.92
CA ASP A 203 -2.08 10.44 -24.52
C ASP A 203 -2.13 11.12 -23.14
N TYR A 204 -1.12 10.85 -22.31
CA TYR A 204 -1.07 11.38 -20.95
C TYR A 204 -0.86 12.90 -20.90
N ALA A 205 -0.03 13.45 -21.79
CA ALA A 205 0.18 14.89 -21.85
C ALA A 205 -1.13 15.59 -22.24
N GLU A 206 -1.88 15.03 -23.19
CA GLU A 206 -3.22 15.52 -23.55
C GLU A 206 -4.20 15.48 -22.38
N LYS A 207 -4.25 14.36 -21.62
CA LYS A 207 -5.06 14.25 -20.39
C LYS A 207 -4.73 15.37 -19.40
N THR A 208 -3.43 15.60 -19.14
CA THR A 208 -3.01 16.63 -18.18
C THR A 208 -3.28 18.05 -18.67
N ALA A 209 -3.09 18.32 -19.95
CA ALA A 209 -3.39 19.62 -20.56
C ALA A 209 -4.90 19.91 -20.50
N LEU A 210 -5.74 18.90 -20.76
CA LEU A 210 -7.19 19.04 -20.71
C LEU A 210 -7.71 19.28 -19.28
N LEU A 211 -7.09 18.68 -18.26
CA LEU A 211 -7.38 19.03 -16.86
C LEU A 211 -7.09 20.50 -16.56
N LEU A 212 -5.89 20.98 -16.96
CA LEU A 212 -5.49 22.36 -16.72
C LEU A 212 -6.36 23.36 -17.49
N LYS A 213 -6.76 23.04 -18.73
CA LYS A 213 -7.74 23.82 -19.51
C LYS A 213 -9.06 24.01 -18.76
N ASN A 214 -9.45 23.04 -17.95
CA ASN A 214 -10.64 23.08 -17.11
C ASN A 214 -10.37 23.58 -15.68
N ASN A 215 -9.23 24.24 -15.44
CA ASN A 215 -8.80 24.79 -14.15
C ASN A 215 -8.70 23.74 -13.04
N ILE A 216 -8.42 22.47 -13.40
CA ILE A 216 -8.28 21.36 -12.46
C ILE A 216 -6.81 20.97 -12.32
N ALA A 217 -6.31 21.11 -11.09
CA ALA A 217 -5.01 20.61 -10.66
C ALA A 217 -5.12 19.21 -10.05
N LEU A 218 -4.03 18.44 -10.12
CA LEU A 218 -3.92 17.09 -9.57
C LEU A 218 -2.63 16.92 -8.78
N TRP A 219 -2.75 16.37 -7.56
CA TRP A 219 -1.60 16.02 -6.73
C TRP A 219 -1.90 14.88 -5.74
N THR A 220 -0.97 14.61 -4.82
CA THR A 220 -1.14 13.64 -3.74
C THR A 220 -0.99 14.29 -2.37
N VAL A 221 -1.64 13.72 -1.36
CA VAL A 221 -1.49 14.18 0.04
C VAL A 221 -0.10 13.87 0.56
N MET A 222 0.38 12.64 0.33
CA MET A 222 1.67 12.18 0.81
C MET A 222 2.69 12.09 -0.33
N HIS A 223 3.98 12.16 0.01
CA HIS A 223 5.10 11.71 -0.83
C HIS A 223 5.90 10.63 -0.08
N ILE A 224 6.69 9.85 -0.83
CA ILE A 224 7.52 8.78 -0.28
C ILE A 224 8.85 9.41 0.16
N MET A 225 9.16 9.34 1.45
CA MET A 225 10.41 9.81 2.04
C MET A 225 11.59 8.88 1.86
N GLN A 226 11.31 7.58 1.76
CA GLN A 226 12.26 6.50 1.53
C GLN A 226 11.49 5.38 0.82
N PRO A 227 11.88 4.99 -0.40
CA PRO A 227 11.33 3.79 -1.03
C PRO A 227 11.63 2.55 -0.17
N VAL A 228 10.91 1.46 -0.41
CA VAL A 228 11.10 0.18 0.30
C VAL A 228 12.57 -0.23 0.22
N ARG A 229 13.29 -0.22 1.35
CA ARG A 229 14.64 -0.83 1.42
C ARG A 229 14.50 -2.35 1.40
N ALA A 230 15.52 -3.04 0.91
CA ALA A 230 15.65 -4.47 1.17
C ALA A 230 15.57 -4.71 2.69
N GLY A 231 14.56 -5.46 3.13
CA GLY A 231 14.32 -5.75 4.56
C GLY A 231 13.39 -4.78 5.31
N THR A 232 13.00 -3.61 4.77
CA THR A 232 11.94 -2.79 5.39
C THR A 232 10.72 -2.76 4.48
N LEU A 233 9.71 -3.57 4.78
CA LEU A 233 8.46 -3.57 4.01
C LEU A 233 7.59 -2.30 4.21
N GLN A 234 7.99 -1.39 5.10
CA GLN A 234 7.25 -0.15 5.34
C GLN A 234 7.93 1.04 4.68
N ARG A 235 7.25 1.63 3.69
CA ARG A 235 7.59 2.95 3.14
C ARG A 235 7.33 4.03 4.20
N GLN A 236 8.25 4.98 4.31
CA GLN A 236 8.01 6.20 5.08
C GLN A 236 7.32 7.22 4.21
N PHE A 237 6.24 7.81 4.71
CA PHE A 237 5.47 8.83 4.02
C PHE A 237 5.50 10.13 4.81
N LYS A 238 5.60 11.26 4.11
CA LYS A 238 5.36 12.59 4.68
C LYS A 238 4.31 13.33 3.85
N PRO A 239 3.56 14.26 4.47
CA PRO A 239 2.67 15.12 3.72
C PRO A 239 3.48 16.01 2.76
N ASN A 240 2.90 16.29 1.60
CA ASN A 240 3.37 17.33 0.71
C ASN A 240 3.22 18.73 1.33
N ASP A 241 4.01 19.70 0.84
CA ASP A 241 4.00 21.07 1.36
C ASP A 241 2.83 21.88 0.78
N PHE A 242 1.65 21.69 1.38
CA PHE A 242 0.44 22.40 1.00
C PHE A 242 0.49 23.89 1.32
N GLN A 243 1.27 24.31 2.32
CA GLN A 243 1.38 25.73 2.65
C GLN A 243 2.08 26.50 1.54
N LYS A 244 3.19 25.95 1.03
CA LYS A 244 3.88 26.51 -0.13
C LYS A 244 3.01 26.46 -1.39
N LEU A 245 2.33 25.34 -1.64
CA LEU A 245 1.50 25.20 -2.83
C LEU A 245 0.36 26.23 -2.85
N LEU A 246 -0.44 26.30 -1.79
CA LEU A 246 -1.61 27.19 -1.75
C LEU A 246 -1.22 28.67 -1.71
N LYS A 247 -0.03 29.01 -1.21
CA LYS A 247 0.52 30.38 -1.32
C LYS A 247 0.91 30.74 -2.76
N ASN A 248 1.45 29.79 -3.51
CA ASN A 248 1.89 30.01 -4.89
C ASN A 248 0.70 29.99 -5.88
N TYR A 249 -0.38 29.29 -5.55
CA TYR A 249 -1.57 29.14 -6.38
C TYR A 249 -2.83 29.58 -5.61
N PRO A 250 -2.99 30.89 -5.36
CA PRO A 250 -4.06 31.41 -4.51
C PRO A 250 -5.47 31.30 -5.11
N ASN A 251 -5.56 30.99 -6.41
CA ASN A 251 -6.82 30.74 -7.13
C ASN A 251 -7.45 29.40 -6.75
N ILE A 252 -6.68 28.47 -6.18
CA ILE A 252 -7.23 27.23 -5.65
C ILE A 252 -8.11 27.58 -4.45
N LYS A 253 -9.43 27.40 -4.62
CA LYS A 253 -10.44 27.59 -3.57
C LYS A 253 -11.14 26.29 -3.19
N THR A 254 -10.94 25.24 -3.97
CA THR A 254 -11.60 23.95 -3.78
C THR A 254 -10.57 22.83 -3.72
N ILE A 255 -10.61 22.00 -2.69
CA ILE A 255 -9.81 20.77 -2.61
C ILE A 255 -10.75 19.57 -2.62
N VAL A 256 -10.53 18.67 -3.56
CA VAL A 256 -11.31 17.44 -3.74
C VAL A 256 -10.47 16.25 -3.35
N PHE A 257 -10.96 15.44 -2.41
CA PHE A 257 -10.30 14.22 -1.97
C PHE A 257 -10.86 13.02 -2.72
N ASN A 258 -10.01 12.36 -3.52
CA ASN A 258 -10.33 11.11 -4.19
C ASN A 258 -10.24 9.95 -3.17
N GLY A 259 -11.34 9.71 -2.46
CA GLY A 259 -11.48 8.69 -1.43
C GLY A 259 -11.22 9.16 0.00
N ASP A 260 -11.79 8.42 0.96
CA ASP A 260 -11.74 8.77 2.39
C ASP A 260 -10.31 8.83 2.94
N LYS A 261 -9.43 7.94 2.46
CA LYS A 261 -8.04 7.89 2.92
C LYS A 261 -7.27 9.19 2.63
N ALA A 262 -7.52 9.82 1.47
CA ALA A 262 -6.90 11.10 1.13
C ALA A 262 -7.36 12.19 2.11
N PHE A 263 -8.67 12.27 2.34
CA PHE A 263 -9.26 13.23 3.29
C PHE A 263 -8.70 13.07 4.71
N GLN A 264 -8.65 11.84 5.23
CA GLN A 264 -8.15 11.59 6.59
C GLN A 264 -6.67 11.95 6.74
N LEU A 265 -5.84 11.59 5.75
CA LEU A 265 -4.42 11.94 5.76
C LEU A 265 -4.23 13.45 5.74
N PHE A 266 -4.96 14.15 4.86
CA PHE A 266 -4.86 15.59 4.73
C PHE A 266 -5.30 16.28 6.02
N LYS A 267 -6.47 15.93 6.56
CA LYS A 267 -6.98 16.49 7.82
C LYS A 267 -6.01 16.30 8.99
N LYS A 268 -5.31 15.17 9.05
CA LYS A 268 -4.31 14.89 10.10
C LYS A 268 -3.02 15.70 9.92
N SER A 269 -2.65 16.00 8.68
CA SER A 269 -1.31 16.51 8.34
C SER A 269 -1.27 17.98 7.95
N VAL A 270 -2.40 18.56 7.55
CA VAL A 270 -2.51 19.93 7.05
C VAL A 270 -3.52 20.69 7.90
N PRO A 271 -3.08 21.71 8.66
CA PRO A 271 -3.98 22.55 9.45
C PRO A 271 -4.75 23.53 8.55
N LEU A 272 -5.96 23.14 8.12
CA LEU A 272 -6.84 23.96 7.26
C LEU A 272 -7.18 25.35 7.82
N LYS A 273 -7.03 25.57 9.13
CA LYS A 273 -7.23 26.87 9.77
C LYS A 273 -6.38 27.99 9.15
N ASP A 274 -5.26 27.64 8.52
CA ASP A 274 -4.37 28.61 7.86
C ASP A 274 -4.88 29.01 6.46
N PHE A 275 -5.96 28.36 5.97
CA PHE A 275 -6.56 28.57 4.65
C PHE A 275 -8.10 28.57 4.74
N PRO A 276 -8.71 29.60 5.37
CA PRO A 276 -10.16 29.63 5.63
C PRO A 276 -11.03 29.65 4.36
N ASP A 277 -10.48 30.11 3.23
CA ASP A 277 -11.19 30.20 1.96
C ASP A 277 -11.25 28.87 1.19
N ILE A 278 -10.53 27.84 1.66
CA ILE A 278 -10.49 26.53 1.00
C ILE A 278 -11.69 25.69 1.40
N LYS A 279 -12.43 25.22 0.40
CA LYS A 279 -13.57 24.31 0.56
C LYS A 279 -13.14 22.86 0.32
N PRO A 280 -13.12 22.01 1.37
CA PRO A 280 -12.82 20.59 1.21
C PRO A 280 -14.06 19.78 0.78
N PHE A 281 -13.94 19.00 -0.29
CA PHE A 281 -14.94 18.04 -0.75
C PHE A 281 -14.39 16.63 -0.74
N LYS A 282 -15.15 15.68 -0.21
CA LYS A 282 -14.77 14.27 -0.20
C LYS A 282 -15.61 13.52 -1.21
N LEU A 283 -14.96 12.84 -2.15
CA LEU A 283 -15.62 12.05 -3.18
C LEU A 283 -15.28 10.56 -3.07
N PRO A 284 -16.10 9.69 -3.68
CA PRO A 284 -15.79 8.27 -3.80
C PRO A 284 -14.46 8.05 -4.51
N THR A 285 -13.73 7.02 -4.07
CA THR A 285 -12.47 6.67 -4.72
C THR A 285 -12.67 6.13 -6.14
N THR A 286 -11.81 6.54 -7.06
CA THR A 286 -11.77 6.04 -8.45
C THR A 286 -11.02 4.72 -8.59
N SER A 287 -10.18 4.39 -7.61
CA SER A 287 -9.43 3.13 -7.60
C SER A 287 -10.35 1.92 -7.35
N PRO A 288 -9.96 0.73 -7.82
CA PRO A 288 -10.71 -0.50 -7.61
C PRO A 288 -10.76 -0.83 -6.12
N SER A 289 -11.87 -0.48 -5.49
CA SER A 289 -12.12 -0.79 -4.09
C SER A 289 -12.74 -2.17 -3.96
N ARG A 290 -12.29 -2.92 -2.95
CA ARG A 290 -12.87 -4.22 -2.59
C ARG A 290 -13.60 -4.04 -1.27
N GLY A 291 -14.91 -4.30 -1.25
CA GLY A 291 -15.71 -4.15 -0.04
C GLY A 291 -17.20 -4.33 -0.30
N ARG A 292 -17.97 -4.46 0.77
CA ARG A 292 -19.42 -4.69 0.72
C ARG A 292 -20.22 -3.44 0.29
N TYR A 293 -19.59 -2.26 0.30
CA TYR A 293 -20.21 -0.95 0.06
C TYR A 293 -19.48 -0.17 -1.05
N VAL A 294 -19.07 -0.86 -2.11
CA VAL A 294 -18.40 -0.22 -3.25
C VAL A 294 -19.45 0.39 -4.16
N LYS A 295 -19.36 1.70 -4.39
CA LYS A 295 -20.25 2.42 -5.31
C LYS A 295 -20.02 1.97 -6.76
N THR A 296 -21.10 1.88 -7.52
CA THR A 296 -21.06 1.62 -8.97
C THR A 296 -20.39 2.80 -9.70
N TYR A 297 -19.99 2.59 -10.95
CA TYR A 297 -19.44 3.68 -11.76
C TYR A 297 -20.42 4.87 -11.87
N GLU A 298 -21.70 4.59 -12.12
CA GLU A 298 -22.75 5.61 -12.24
C GLU A 298 -22.96 6.40 -10.94
N GLU A 299 -22.97 5.73 -9.79
CA GLU A 299 -23.06 6.39 -8.48
C GLU A 299 -21.86 7.32 -8.25
N LYS A 300 -20.64 6.86 -8.59
CA LYS A 300 -19.45 7.70 -8.51
C LYS A 300 -19.56 8.89 -9.46
N LEU A 301 -19.94 8.66 -10.72
CA LEU A 301 -20.10 9.70 -11.73
C LEU A 301 -21.08 10.78 -11.26
N ASN A 302 -22.24 10.39 -10.71
CA ASN A 302 -23.23 11.33 -10.18
C ASN A 302 -22.67 12.20 -9.03
N GLU A 303 -21.89 11.62 -8.13
CA GLU A 303 -21.25 12.39 -7.05
C GLU A 303 -20.12 13.28 -7.55
N TRP A 304 -19.35 12.85 -8.55
CA TRP A 304 -18.27 13.66 -9.09
C TRP A 304 -18.76 14.80 -9.98
N LYS A 305 -19.89 14.65 -10.65
CA LYS A 305 -20.53 15.73 -11.42
C LYS A 305 -20.81 16.98 -10.60
N CYS A 306 -20.99 16.88 -9.27
CA CYS A 306 -21.23 18.05 -8.42
C CYS A 306 -20.04 19.03 -8.37
N LEU A 307 -18.85 18.61 -8.81
CA LEU A 307 -17.65 19.47 -8.88
C LEU A 307 -17.69 20.48 -10.02
N ILE A 308 -18.34 20.12 -11.11
CA ILE A 308 -18.33 20.88 -12.35
C ILE A 308 -19.66 21.61 -12.37
N LYS A 309 -19.67 22.80 -11.79
CA LYS A 309 -20.78 23.72 -11.98
C LYS A 309 -20.73 24.25 -13.41
N GLU A 310 -21.91 24.30 -14.04
CA GLU A 310 -22.17 25.00 -15.30
C GLU A 310 -21.61 26.43 -15.31
#